data_AF-A0A4P9ZYT0-F1
#
_entry.id   AF-A0A4P9ZYT0-F1
#
_cell.length_a   1.000
_cell.length_b   1.000
_cell.length_c   1.000
_cell.angle_alpha   90.00
_cell.angle_beta   90.00
_cell.angle_gamma   90.00
#
_symmetry.space_group_name_H-M   'P 1'
#
loop_
_entity.id
_entity.type
_entity.pdbx_description
1 polymer ?
#
loop_
_entity_poly.entity_id
_entity_poly.type
_entity_poly.pdbx_seq_one_letter_code
_entity_poly.pdbx_strand_id
1 'polypeptide(L)'
;MSAERTKICHYDLLGVSFDATSDELKKAYRQQALLWHPDKNPHRIDEATAYFAQIQSAYQVLSDPQERSWYDDHKDAILRGADLNSADPDSMTSGPTSEALMKYFSDTMFRGYSDSKDGFFMLYGKIFRAVSDEELRAAGSSMDPDLKQALSNLDFGQSFTHAKQPINRNDGSRHTYTLLEYYSFWSSFSTCRSFGWHEKYRLSEAPNRYVRRAMEKENRKLRESARKTYNDTVRSLITFVKKRDPRIQAWNAEQQELQRQREEEKSRLKAEAKTVRVKVNYQAPAWAQVDDAAYDRLFGLADGGEAGLEGEDELYCVVCDKAFKSVPQRQNHDRSKKHIKALQQMRVQLLEDDEFFEGGF
;
A
#
# COMPACT_ATOMS: atom_id res chain seq x y z
N MET A 1 -23.91 -2.02 -36.95
CA MET A 1 -23.10 -3.23 -37.19
C MET A 1 -22.13 -3.33 -36.03
N SER A 2 -22.50 -4.07 -34.99
CA SER A 2 -21.66 -4.24 -33.80
C SER A 2 -20.52 -5.19 -34.15
N ALA A 3 -19.30 -4.70 -34.21
CA ALA A 3 -18.12 -5.53 -34.38
C ALA A 3 -18.11 -6.58 -33.25
N GLU A 4 -18.10 -7.86 -33.63
CA GLU A 4 -17.81 -8.96 -32.71
C GLU A 4 -16.45 -8.67 -32.06
N ARG A 5 -16.49 -8.22 -30.79
CA ARG A 5 -15.29 -8.08 -29.96
C ARG A 5 -14.80 -9.48 -29.66
N THR A 6 -13.99 -10.05 -30.55
CA THR A 6 -13.21 -11.25 -30.27
C THR A 6 -12.38 -10.95 -29.02
N LYS A 7 -12.62 -11.71 -27.95
CA LYS A 7 -11.90 -11.51 -26.69
C LYS A 7 -10.46 -11.96 -26.93
N ILE A 8 -9.53 -11.01 -26.90
CA ILE A 8 -8.10 -11.27 -27.09
C ILE A 8 -7.49 -11.64 -25.73
N CYS A 9 -6.62 -12.65 -25.69
CA CYS A 9 -5.89 -13.03 -24.49
C CYS A 9 -4.98 -11.88 -24.00
N HIS A 10 -4.83 -11.69 -22.69
CA HIS A 10 -3.98 -10.62 -22.14
C HIS A 10 -2.51 -10.78 -22.53
N TYR A 11 -2.03 -12.02 -22.65
CA TYR A 11 -0.67 -12.29 -23.14
C TYR A 11 -0.50 -11.90 -24.61
N ASP A 12 -1.47 -12.23 -25.46
CA ASP A 12 -1.47 -11.88 -26.89
C ASP A 12 -1.54 -10.36 -27.08
N LEU A 13 -2.33 -9.69 -26.24
CA LEU A 13 -2.51 -8.24 -26.28
C LEU A 13 -1.23 -7.48 -25.90
N LEU A 14 -0.44 -8.02 -24.97
CA LEU A 14 0.89 -7.50 -24.65
C LEU A 14 1.98 -8.00 -25.61
N GLY A 15 1.71 -9.06 -26.37
CA GLY A 15 2.68 -9.71 -27.26
C GLY A 15 3.77 -10.48 -26.53
N VAL A 16 3.43 -11.13 -25.40
CA VAL A 16 4.36 -11.90 -24.56
C VAL A 16 3.99 -13.37 -24.48
N SER A 17 4.97 -14.23 -24.14
CA SER A 17 4.73 -15.64 -23.85
C SER A 17 3.98 -15.83 -22.52
N PHE A 18 3.31 -16.97 -22.37
CA PHE A 18 2.69 -17.39 -21.11
C PHE A 18 3.68 -17.45 -19.94
N ASP A 19 4.94 -17.82 -20.22
CA ASP A 19 6.00 -17.93 -19.21
C ASP A 19 6.73 -16.60 -18.94
N ALA A 20 6.20 -15.47 -19.41
CA ALA A 20 6.87 -14.18 -19.31
C ALA A 20 7.15 -13.77 -17.85
N THR A 21 8.34 -13.22 -17.63
CA THR A 21 8.76 -12.67 -16.34
C THR A 21 8.14 -11.30 -16.07
N SER A 22 8.12 -10.85 -14.81
CA SER A 22 7.58 -9.54 -14.45
C SER A 22 8.28 -8.37 -15.15
N ASP A 23 9.57 -8.51 -15.45
CA ASP A 23 10.36 -7.51 -16.18
C ASP A 23 10.03 -7.49 -17.68
N GLU A 24 9.75 -8.64 -18.28
CA GLU A 24 9.28 -8.73 -19.66
C GLU A 24 7.89 -8.12 -19.82
N LEU A 25 6.98 -8.38 -18.87
CA LEU A 25 5.66 -7.74 -18.84
C LEU A 25 5.75 -6.22 -18.77
N LYS A 26 6.66 -5.68 -17.92
CA LYS A 26 6.92 -4.23 -17.83
C LYS A 26 7.51 -3.66 -19.12
N LYS A 27 8.38 -4.39 -19.81
CA LYS A 27 8.96 -3.96 -21.09
C LYS A 27 7.89 -3.93 -22.18
N ALA A 28 7.12 -5.01 -22.30
CA ALA A 28 6.04 -5.13 -23.28
C ALA A 28 4.96 -4.07 -23.08
N TYR A 29 4.53 -3.84 -21.84
CA TYR A 29 3.57 -2.78 -21.51
C TYR A 29 4.07 -1.40 -21.96
N ARG A 30 5.33 -1.04 -21.67
CA ARG A 30 5.91 0.24 -22.10
C ARG A 30 5.95 0.38 -23.63
N GLN A 31 6.28 -0.69 -24.35
CA GLN A 31 6.31 -0.68 -25.81
C GLN A 31 4.90 -0.51 -26.42
N GLN A 32 3.93 -1.27 -25.93
CA GLN A 32 2.55 -1.21 -26.40
C GLN A 32 1.88 0.12 -26.03
N ALA A 33 2.14 0.66 -24.84
CA ALA A 33 1.66 1.96 -24.39
C ALA A 33 2.18 3.10 -25.28
N LEU A 34 3.46 3.05 -25.69
CA LEU A 34 4.02 4.01 -26.63
C LEU A 34 3.43 3.86 -28.04
N LEU A 35 3.19 2.63 -28.49
CA LEU A 35 2.63 2.38 -29.82
C LEU A 35 1.19 2.90 -29.94
N TRP A 36 0.38 2.67 -28.90
CA TRP A 36 -1.05 3.01 -28.86
C TRP A 36 -1.36 4.30 -28.10
N HIS A 37 -0.36 5.16 -27.86
CA HIS A 37 -0.59 6.44 -27.21
C HIS A 37 -1.43 7.37 -28.12
N PRO A 38 -2.47 8.06 -27.60
CA PRO A 38 -3.34 8.92 -28.42
C PRO A 38 -2.57 10.05 -29.12
N ASP A 39 -1.49 10.55 -28.50
CA ASP A 39 -0.62 11.59 -29.06
C ASP A 39 0.15 11.14 -30.32
N LYS A 40 0.53 9.86 -30.40
CA LYS A 40 1.23 9.30 -31.58
C LYS A 40 0.26 8.86 -32.68
N ASN A 41 -1.02 8.69 -32.35
CA ASN A 41 -2.08 8.27 -33.28
C ASN A 41 -3.20 9.32 -33.37
N PRO A 42 -2.90 10.56 -33.79
CA PRO A 42 -3.90 11.63 -33.85
C PRO A 42 -5.03 11.35 -34.85
N HIS A 43 -4.83 10.44 -35.80
CA HIS A 43 -5.83 10.05 -36.79
C HIS A 43 -6.80 8.95 -36.31
N ARG A 44 -6.51 8.28 -35.18
CA ARG A 44 -7.29 7.14 -34.65
C ARG A 44 -7.39 7.18 -33.13
N ILE A 45 -7.80 8.33 -32.59
CA ILE A 45 -7.79 8.58 -31.13
C ILE A 45 -8.71 7.61 -30.39
N ASP A 46 -9.91 7.34 -30.90
CA ASP A 46 -10.89 6.48 -30.23
C ASP A 46 -10.43 5.02 -30.17
N GLU A 47 -9.90 4.49 -31.28
CA GLU A 47 -9.33 3.14 -31.34
C GLU A 47 -8.10 3.02 -30.44
N ALA A 48 -7.18 3.98 -30.52
CA ALA A 48 -5.97 4.00 -29.70
C ALA A 48 -6.31 4.06 -28.21
N THR A 49 -7.29 4.88 -27.81
CA THR A 49 -7.74 4.97 -26.41
C THR A 49 -8.36 3.66 -25.94
N ALA A 50 -9.18 3.00 -26.78
CA ALA A 50 -9.79 1.72 -26.44
C ALA A 50 -8.77 0.58 -26.32
N TYR A 51 -7.78 0.53 -27.22
CA TYR A 51 -6.68 -0.43 -27.15
C TYR A 51 -5.76 -0.15 -25.97
N PHE A 52 -5.43 1.12 -25.71
CA PHE A 52 -4.62 1.54 -24.57
C PHE A 52 -5.25 1.14 -23.24
N ALA A 53 -6.55 1.34 -23.08
CA ALA A 53 -7.28 0.88 -21.90
C ALA A 53 -7.22 -0.65 -21.71
N GLN A 54 -7.29 -1.41 -22.81
CA GLN A 54 -7.14 -2.88 -22.75
C GLN A 54 -5.72 -3.31 -22.40
N ILE A 55 -4.69 -2.63 -22.94
CA ILE A 55 -3.27 -2.85 -22.62
C ILE A 55 -3.00 -2.59 -21.14
N GLN A 56 -3.54 -1.49 -20.62
CA GLN A 56 -3.44 -1.14 -19.21
C GLN A 56 -4.11 -2.20 -18.31
N SER A 57 -5.33 -2.61 -18.65
CA SER A 57 -6.03 -3.67 -17.92
C SER A 57 -5.28 -5.01 -17.98
N ALA A 58 -4.74 -5.39 -19.14
CA ALA A 58 -3.99 -6.63 -19.31
C ALA A 58 -2.72 -6.64 -18.46
N TYR A 59 -1.95 -5.53 -18.47
CA TYR A 59 -0.77 -5.41 -17.64
C TYR A 59 -1.10 -5.44 -16.14
N GLN A 60 -2.17 -4.77 -15.71
CA GLN A 60 -2.56 -4.76 -14.30
C GLN A 60 -2.83 -6.17 -13.78
N VAL A 61 -3.64 -6.96 -14.51
CA VAL A 61 -3.97 -8.35 -14.16
C VAL A 61 -2.73 -9.25 -14.16
N LEU A 62 -1.87 -9.13 -15.18
CA LEU A 62 -0.68 -10.00 -15.30
C LEU A 62 0.47 -9.59 -14.36
N SER A 63 0.48 -8.35 -13.88
CA SER A 63 1.54 -7.83 -12.99
C SER A 63 1.41 -8.31 -11.55
N ASP A 64 0.20 -8.59 -11.06
CA ASP A 64 -0.05 -9.12 -9.72
C ASP A 64 -0.02 -10.66 -9.78
N PRO A 65 0.87 -11.36 -9.05
CA PRO A 65 0.97 -12.82 -9.06
C PRO A 65 -0.35 -13.52 -8.72
N GLN A 66 -1.15 -12.95 -7.82
CA GLN A 66 -2.43 -13.53 -7.41
C GLN A 66 -3.47 -13.44 -8.53
N GLU A 67 -3.51 -12.30 -9.23
CA GLU A 67 -4.45 -12.05 -10.31
C GLU A 67 -4.04 -12.78 -11.59
N ARG A 68 -2.73 -12.89 -11.84
CA ARG A 68 -2.16 -13.72 -12.91
C ARG A 68 -2.53 -15.18 -12.75
N SER A 69 -2.29 -15.76 -11.56
CA SER A 69 -2.66 -17.16 -11.30
C SER A 69 -4.15 -17.39 -11.53
N TRP A 70 -4.99 -16.47 -11.04
CA TRP A 70 -6.43 -16.57 -11.21
C TRP A 70 -6.87 -16.42 -12.68
N TYR A 71 -6.22 -15.52 -13.43
CA TYR A 71 -6.47 -15.34 -14.86
C TYR A 71 -6.06 -16.61 -15.64
N ASP A 72 -4.90 -17.17 -15.33
CA ASP A 72 -4.38 -18.37 -15.98
C ASP A 72 -5.30 -19.57 -15.78
N ASP A 73 -5.84 -19.74 -14.58
CA ASP A 73 -6.80 -20.81 -14.24
C ASP A 73 -8.13 -20.70 -15.01
N HIS A 74 -8.51 -19.49 -15.45
CA HIS A 74 -9.84 -19.22 -15.98
C HIS A 74 -9.88 -18.59 -17.38
N LYS A 75 -8.72 -18.37 -18.00
CA LYS A 75 -8.60 -17.75 -19.33
C LYS A 75 -9.47 -18.44 -20.37
N ASP A 76 -9.55 -19.78 -20.35
CA ASP A 76 -10.32 -20.55 -21.32
C ASP A 76 -11.83 -20.32 -21.19
N ALA A 77 -12.32 -20.08 -19.97
CA ALA A 77 -13.74 -19.76 -19.73
C ALA A 77 -14.06 -18.32 -20.18
N ILE A 78 -13.13 -17.39 -19.95
CA ILE A 78 -13.27 -15.99 -20.35
C ILE A 78 -13.29 -15.88 -21.88
N LEU A 79 -12.33 -16.53 -22.55
CA LEU A 79 -12.11 -16.48 -24.00
C LEU A 79 -13.19 -17.20 -24.80
N ARG A 80 -13.72 -18.33 -24.30
CA ARG A 80 -14.80 -19.08 -24.96
C ARG A 80 -16.10 -18.30 -25.12
N GLY A 81 -16.23 -17.16 -24.46
CA GLY A 81 -17.31 -16.23 -24.75
C GLY A 81 -18.68 -16.87 -24.58
N ALA A 82 -18.93 -17.57 -23.47
CA ALA A 82 -20.29 -17.99 -23.14
C ALA A 82 -21.22 -16.78 -23.32
N ASP A 83 -22.27 -16.95 -24.14
CA ASP A 83 -23.18 -15.90 -24.56
C ASP A 83 -23.98 -15.35 -23.36
N LEU A 84 -23.40 -14.35 -22.71
CA LEU A 84 -23.92 -13.71 -21.49
C LEU A 84 -24.82 -12.49 -21.78
N ASN A 85 -25.44 -12.42 -22.95
CA ASN A 85 -26.65 -11.58 -23.11
C ASN A 85 -27.84 -12.17 -22.32
N SER A 86 -27.67 -13.33 -21.69
CA SER A 86 -28.62 -13.97 -20.79
C SER A 86 -28.37 -13.68 -19.31
N ALA A 87 -27.21 -13.12 -18.95
CA ALA A 87 -26.90 -12.67 -17.58
C ALA A 87 -27.25 -11.19 -17.42
N ASP A 88 -28.48 -10.84 -17.82
CA ASP A 88 -29.11 -9.66 -17.27
C ASP A 88 -29.27 -9.90 -15.76
N PRO A 89 -28.77 -9.03 -14.88
CA PRO A 89 -29.02 -9.15 -13.45
C PRO A 89 -30.53 -9.00 -13.09
N ASP A 90 -31.39 -8.69 -14.07
CA ASP A 90 -32.86 -8.74 -13.99
C ASP A 90 -33.46 -10.10 -14.40
N SER A 91 -32.67 -11.05 -14.93
CA SER A 91 -33.14 -12.37 -15.33
C SER A 91 -33.32 -13.26 -14.09
N MET A 92 -34.52 -13.19 -13.52
CA MET A 92 -34.95 -13.74 -12.23
C MET A 92 -34.87 -15.28 -12.08
N THR A 93 -34.25 -16.01 -13.01
CA THR A 93 -34.34 -17.49 -13.10
C THR A 93 -33.04 -18.22 -12.72
N SER A 94 -31.89 -17.53 -12.64
CA SER A 94 -30.66 -18.12 -12.09
C SER A 94 -29.73 -17.04 -11.55
N GLY A 95 -29.44 -17.08 -10.24
CA GLY A 95 -28.48 -16.18 -9.61
C GLY A 95 -27.07 -16.30 -10.23
N PRO A 96 -26.17 -15.35 -9.91
CA PRO A 96 -24.87 -15.24 -10.58
C PRO A 96 -24.10 -16.57 -10.50
N THR A 97 -23.72 -17.09 -11.65
CA THR A 97 -22.83 -18.26 -11.75
C THR A 97 -21.39 -17.83 -11.52
N SER A 98 -20.52 -18.78 -11.19
CA SER A 98 -19.07 -18.51 -11.09
C SER A 98 -18.57 -17.81 -12.35
N GLU A 99 -18.94 -18.32 -13.53
CA GLU A 99 -18.60 -17.79 -14.85
C GLU A 99 -19.09 -16.35 -15.07
N ALA A 100 -20.30 -16.03 -14.62
CA ALA A 100 -20.84 -14.66 -14.72
C ALA A 100 -20.06 -13.68 -13.83
N LEU A 101 -19.66 -14.12 -12.62
CA LEU A 101 -18.83 -13.31 -11.73
C LEU A 101 -17.44 -13.04 -12.31
N MET A 102 -16.88 -13.99 -13.08
CA MET A 102 -15.56 -13.85 -13.70
C MET A 102 -15.47 -12.64 -14.60
N LYS A 103 -16.57 -12.32 -15.29
CA LYS A 103 -16.62 -11.16 -16.18
C LYS A 103 -16.18 -9.93 -15.42
N TYR A 104 -16.66 -9.72 -14.19
CA TYR A 104 -16.48 -8.52 -13.38
C TYR A 104 -15.07 -8.29 -12.78
N PHE A 105 -14.10 -9.14 -13.13
CA PHE A 105 -12.69 -8.99 -12.74
C PHE A 105 -11.88 -8.07 -13.66
N SER A 106 -12.45 -7.56 -14.75
CA SER A 106 -11.75 -6.59 -15.60
C SER A 106 -11.99 -5.15 -15.14
N ASP A 107 -10.95 -4.32 -15.17
CA ASP A 107 -11.03 -2.89 -14.85
C ASP A 107 -11.91 -2.12 -15.86
N THR A 108 -12.05 -2.65 -17.08
CA THR A 108 -12.75 -1.99 -18.19
C THR A 108 -14.28 -1.92 -18.07
N MET A 109 -14.88 -2.54 -17.05
CA MET A 109 -16.35 -2.57 -16.91
C MET A 109 -16.95 -1.39 -16.16
N PHE A 110 -16.17 -0.67 -15.36
CA PHE A 110 -16.67 0.52 -14.68
C PHE A 110 -15.95 1.76 -15.20
N ARG A 111 -16.68 2.88 -15.27
CA ARG A 111 -16.14 4.17 -15.71
C ARG A 111 -15.94 5.06 -14.50
N GLY A 112 -14.73 5.01 -13.96
CA GLY A 112 -14.33 5.82 -12.82
C GLY A 112 -15.06 5.48 -11.51
N TYR A 113 -14.69 6.22 -10.47
CA TYR A 113 -15.16 6.00 -9.09
C TYR A 113 -16.28 6.99 -8.72
N SER A 114 -17.34 7.03 -9.53
CA SER A 114 -18.53 7.82 -9.24
C SER A 114 -19.72 6.93 -8.85
N ASP A 115 -20.74 7.53 -8.24
CA ASP A 115 -22.02 6.86 -7.95
C ASP A 115 -22.97 6.83 -9.17
N SER A 116 -22.44 7.08 -10.37
CA SER A 116 -23.19 6.97 -11.62
C SER A 116 -23.59 5.52 -11.90
N LYS A 117 -24.58 5.31 -12.80
CA LYS A 117 -25.06 3.97 -13.17
C LYS A 117 -23.95 3.03 -13.68
N ASP A 118 -22.97 3.57 -14.40
CA ASP A 118 -21.79 2.84 -14.91
C ASP A 118 -20.56 2.98 -13.98
N GLY A 119 -20.76 3.51 -12.78
CA GLY A 119 -19.71 3.76 -11.80
C GLY A 119 -19.39 2.53 -10.95
N PHE A 120 -18.18 2.52 -10.41
CA PHE A 120 -17.64 1.43 -9.59
C PHE A 120 -18.61 0.99 -8.47
N PHE A 121 -19.12 1.94 -7.68
CA PHE A 121 -19.91 1.63 -6.48
C PHE A 121 -21.27 1.00 -6.80
N MET A 122 -21.95 1.49 -7.84
CA MET A 122 -23.24 0.97 -8.26
C MET A 122 -23.12 -0.41 -8.92
N LEU A 123 -22.10 -0.63 -9.75
CA LEU A 123 -21.87 -1.91 -10.41
C LEU A 123 -21.60 -3.02 -9.39
N TYR A 124 -20.60 -2.85 -8.53
CA TYR A 124 -20.25 -3.85 -7.53
C TYR A 124 -21.31 -3.97 -6.44
N GLY A 125 -21.97 -2.88 -6.07
CA GLY A 125 -23.14 -2.92 -5.18
C GLY A 125 -24.28 -3.78 -5.73
N LYS A 126 -24.57 -3.67 -7.04
CA LYS A 126 -25.59 -4.51 -7.70
C LYS A 126 -25.18 -5.98 -7.72
N ILE A 127 -23.91 -6.28 -8.02
CA ILE A 127 -23.41 -7.66 -8.08
C ILE A 127 -23.48 -8.33 -6.71
N PHE A 128 -22.95 -7.69 -5.65
CA PHE A 128 -22.99 -8.28 -4.32
C PHE A 128 -24.41 -8.36 -3.76
N ARG A 129 -25.31 -7.42 -4.10
CA ARG A 129 -26.74 -7.55 -3.79
C ARG A 129 -27.36 -8.77 -4.48
N ALA A 130 -27.07 -9.00 -5.76
CA ALA A 130 -27.55 -10.18 -6.47
C ALA A 130 -27.01 -11.49 -5.86
N VAL A 131 -25.75 -11.50 -5.38
CA VAL A 131 -25.20 -12.64 -4.64
C VAL A 131 -25.95 -12.83 -3.31
N SER A 132 -26.15 -11.76 -2.53
CA SER A 132 -26.91 -11.80 -1.27
C SER A 132 -28.33 -12.32 -1.47
N ASP A 133 -29.05 -11.82 -2.48
CA ASP A 133 -30.44 -12.20 -2.75
C ASP A 133 -30.55 -13.69 -3.14
N GLU A 134 -29.60 -14.19 -3.94
CA GLU A 134 -29.52 -15.60 -4.30
C GLU A 134 -29.23 -16.49 -3.08
N GLU A 135 -28.35 -16.06 -2.17
CA GLU A 135 -28.08 -16.78 -0.92
C GLU A 135 -29.30 -16.78 0.01
N LEU A 136 -30.00 -15.66 0.13
CA LEU A 136 -31.27 -15.59 0.89
C LEU A 136 -32.32 -16.54 0.32
N ARG A 137 -32.43 -16.60 -1.02
CA ARG A 137 -33.36 -17.51 -1.71
C ARG A 137 -32.97 -18.97 -1.53
N ALA A 138 -31.68 -19.29 -1.60
CA ALA A 138 -31.16 -20.64 -1.45
C ALA A 138 -31.28 -21.16 -0.01
N ALA A 139 -31.07 -20.30 0.98
CA ALA A 139 -31.19 -20.66 2.39
C ALA A 139 -32.64 -20.77 2.89
N GLY A 140 -33.58 -20.03 2.27
CA GLY A 140 -35.00 -20.08 2.62
C GLY A 140 -35.27 -19.77 4.11
N SER A 141 -35.86 -20.74 4.81
CA SER A 141 -36.14 -20.68 6.26
C SER A 141 -35.09 -21.38 7.12
N SER A 142 -34.09 -22.05 6.51
CA SER A 142 -33.05 -22.78 7.26
C SER A 142 -31.83 -21.93 7.61
N MET A 143 -31.82 -20.64 7.26
CA MET A 143 -30.75 -19.72 7.64
C MET A 143 -30.93 -19.21 9.06
N ASP A 144 -29.82 -19.03 9.78
CA ASP A 144 -29.82 -18.32 11.05
C ASP A 144 -30.46 -16.93 10.87
N PRO A 145 -31.45 -16.54 11.70
CA PRO A 145 -32.13 -15.26 11.59
C PRO A 145 -31.17 -14.07 11.60
N ASP A 146 -30.11 -14.13 12.41
CA ASP A 146 -29.09 -13.08 12.52
C ASP A 146 -28.28 -12.95 11.24
N LEU A 147 -27.90 -14.07 10.61
CA LEU A 147 -27.17 -14.09 9.34
C LEU A 147 -28.05 -13.59 8.20
N LYS A 148 -29.34 -13.98 8.19
CA LYS A 148 -30.34 -13.51 7.24
C LYS A 148 -30.52 -11.99 7.32
N GLN A 149 -30.61 -11.45 8.54
CA GLN A 149 -30.73 -10.01 8.81
C GLN A 149 -29.43 -9.27 8.45
N ALA A 150 -28.26 -9.84 8.73
CA ALA A 150 -26.98 -9.26 8.34
C ALA A 150 -26.87 -9.14 6.81
N LEU A 151 -27.21 -10.21 6.09
CA LEU A 151 -27.12 -10.27 4.63
C LEU A 151 -28.12 -9.34 3.93
N SER A 152 -29.34 -9.19 4.46
CA SER A 152 -30.35 -8.26 3.92
C SER A 152 -29.96 -6.79 4.11
N ASN A 153 -29.20 -6.48 5.15
CA ASN A 153 -28.77 -5.11 5.47
C ASN A 153 -27.44 -4.74 4.84
N LEU A 154 -26.73 -5.70 4.27
CA LEU A 154 -25.39 -5.52 3.73
C LEU A 154 -25.44 -4.74 2.41
N ASP A 155 -24.97 -3.50 2.44
CA ASP A 155 -24.87 -2.60 1.30
C ASP A 155 -23.41 -2.18 1.06
N PHE A 156 -23.05 -1.94 -0.20
CA PHE A 156 -21.69 -1.54 -0.57
C PHE A 156 -21.37 -0.08 -0.19
N GLY A 157 -22.40 0.70 0.11
CA GLY A 157 -22.30 2.13 0.38
C GLY A 157 -22.07 2.95 -0.89
N GLN A 158 -21.82 4.24 -0.69
CA GLN A 158 -21.60 5.24 -1.75
C GLN A 158 -20.15 5.76 -1.71
N SER A 159 -19.76 6.59 -2.67
CA SER A 159 -18.40 7.10 -2.79
C SER A 159 -17.89 7.85 -1.55
N PHE A 160 -18.80 8.48 -0.79
CA PHE A 160 -18.46 9.29 0.40
C PHE A 160 -18.38 8.51 1.71
N THR A 161 -18.68 7.20 1.73
CA THR A 161 -18.65 6.45 2.99
C THR A 161 -17.21 6.24 3.47
N HIS A 162 -16.87 6.74 4.66
CA HIS A 162 -15.55 6.49 5.23
C HIS A 162 -15.37 5.06 5.73
N ALA A 163 -14.15 4.54 5.67
CA ALA A 163 -13.83 3.14 5.99
C ALA A 163 -14.30 2.69 7.38
N LYS A 164 -14.27 3.58 8.37
CA LYS A 164 -14.69 3.33 9.76
C LYS A 164 -16.06 3.91 10.12
N GLN A 165 -16.69 4.66 9.22
CA GLN A 165 -17.99 5.24 9.54
C GLN A 165 -19.10 4.20 9.36
N PRO A 166 -20.07 4.18 10.28
CA PRO A 166 -21.24 3.33 10.13
C PRO A 166 -22.01 3.70 8.85
N ILE A 167 -22.21 2.72 7.97
CA ILE A 167 -23.08 2.86 6.81
C ILE A 167 -24.52 2.76 7.33
N ASN A 168 -25.19 3.90 7.41
CA ASN A 168 -26.63 3.95 7.69
C ASN A 168 -27.39 3.76 6.37
N ARG A 169 -28.26 2.75 6.30
CA ARG A 169 -29.34 2.80 5.31
C ARG A 169 -30.35 3.85 5.78
N ASN A 170 -30.90 4.63 4.85
CA ASN A 170 -31.92 5.66 5.12
C ASN A 170 -33.23 5.12 5.76
N ASP A 171 -33.31 3.84 6.08
CA ASP A 171 -34.50 3.12 6.52
C ASP A 171 -34.60 2.95 8.06
N GLY A 172 -33.86 3.73 8.84
CA GLY A 172 -33.96 3.74 10.31
C GLY A 172 -33.50 2.43 11.01
N SER A 173 -32.87 1.51 10.27
CA SER A 173 -32.28 0.30 10.85
C SER A 173 -31.18 0.64 11.86
N ARG A 174 -31.29 0.09 13.07
CA ARG A 174 -30.29 0.23 14.15
C ARG A 174 -28.98 -0.51 13.87
N HIS A 175 -28.93 -1.33 12.82
CA HIS A 175 -27.73 -2.09 12.46
C HIS A 175 -26.87 -1.28 11.50
N THR A 176 -25.83 -0.70 12.06
CA THR A 176 -24.78 -0.04 11.31
C THR A 176 -23.56 -0.93 11.24
N TYR A 177 -22.99 -1.08 10.06
CA TYR A 177 -21.70 -1.76 9.88
C TYR A 177 -20.73 -0.81 9.21
N THR A 178 -19.45 -1.05 9.41
CA THR A 178 -18.36 -0.32 8.76
C THR A 178 -18.01 -0.94 7.42
N LEU A 179 -17.40 -0.18 6.53
CA LEU A 179 -16.89 -0.70 5.26
C LEU A 179 -15.86 -1.83 5.49
N LEU A 180 -15.07 -1.77 6.56
CA LEU A 180 -14.14 -2.84 6.92
C LEU A 180 -14.85 -4.14 7.31
N GLU A 181 -15.94 -4.06 8.06
CA GLU A 181 -16.77 -5.22 8.41
C GLU A 181 -17.46 -5.81 7.18
N TYR A 182 -17.91 -4.97 6.24
CA TYR A 182 -18.42 -5.42 4.94
C TYR A 182 -17.38 -6.27 4.21
N TYR A 183 -16.16 -5.74 4.05
CA TYR A 183 -15.08 -6.48 3.39
C TYR A 183 -14.68 -7.74 4.18
N SER A 184 -14.72 -7.70 5.52
CA SER A 184 -14.45 -8.85 6.36
C SER A 184 -15.49 -9.96 6.14
N PHE A 185 -16.77 -9.63 6.13
CA PHE A 185 -17.88 -10.57 5.89
C PHE A 185 -17.75 -11.27 4.54
N TRP A 186 -17.52 -10.51 3.48
CA TRP A 186 -17.37 -11.08 2.14
C TRP A 186 -16.07 -11.86 1.96
N SER A 187 -15.01 -11.51 2.69
CA SER A 187 -13.76 -12.29 2.67
C SER A 187 -13.92 -13.68 3.30
N SER A 188 -14.81 -13.82 4.30
CA SER A 188 -15.16 -15.10 4.93
C SER A 188 -16.40 -15.76 4.31
N PHE A 189 -16.87 -15.27 3.16
CA PHE A 189 -18.10 -15.73 2.52
C PHE A 189 -18.13 -17.24 2.28
N SER A 190 -19.28 -17.86 2.56
CA SER A 190 -19.57 -19.26 2.22
C SER A 190 -21.00 -19.41 1.74
N THR A 191 -21.17 -19.96 0.54
CA THR A 191 -22.50 -20.20 -0.02
C THR A 191 -23.27 -21.30 0.70
N CYS A 192 -24.57 -21.09 0.85
CA CYS A 192 -25.55 -22.09 1.32
C CYS A 192 -26.17 -22.89 0.17
N ARG A 193 -25.82 -22.60 -1.10
CA ARG A 193 -26.39 -23.27 -2.27
C ARG A 193 -26.06 -24.76 -2.29
N SER A 194 -27.02 -25.55 -2.78
CA SER A 194 -26.91 -27.02 -2.81
C SER A 194 -26.02 -27.55 -3.94
N PHE A 195 -25.89 -26.82 -5.06
CA PHE A 195 -25.18 -27.22 -6.29
C PHE A 195 -25.63 -28.56 -6.88
N GLY A 196 -26.89 -28.97 -6.64
CA GLY A 196 -27.42 -30.25 -7.12
C GLY A 196 -27.39 -30.42 -8.65
N TRP A 197 -27.38 -29.32 -9.41
CA TRP A 197 -27.26 -29.34 -10.88
C TRP A 197 -25.87 -29.73 -11.39
N HIS A 198 -24.84 -29.75 -10.55
CA HIS A 198 -23.52 -30.29 -10.90
C HIS A 198 -23.40 -31.81 -10.71
N GLU A 199 -24.46 -32.47 -10.25
CA GLU A 199 -24.46 -33.93 -10.10
C GLU A 199 -24.51 -34.61 -11.47
N LYS A 200 -23.51 -35.47 -11.73
CA LYS A 200 -23.40 -36.20 -12.99
C LYS A 200 -24.25 -37.46 -13.01
N TYR A 201 -24.37 -38.15 -11.87
CA TYR A 201 -25.01 -39.45 -11.80
C TYR A 201 -26.39 -39.36 -11.15
N ARG A 202 -27.40 -40.00 -11.74
CA ARG A 202 -28.70 -40.16 -11.08
C ARG A 202 -28.67 -41.40 -10.18
N LEU A 203 -28.84 -41.21 -8.88
CA LEU A 203 -28.78 -42.31 -7.89
C LEU A 203 -29.85 -43.40 -8.10
N SER A 204 -30.92 -43.10 -8.85
CA SER A 204 -31.96 -44.04 -9.25
C SER A 204 -31.51 -45.05 -10.31
N GLU A 205 -30.51 -44.70 -11.13
CA GLU A 205 -29.98 -45.54 -12.21
C GLU A 205 -28.90 -46.53 -11.72
N ALA A 206 -28.59 -46.50 -10.43
CA ALA A 206 -27.56 -47.34 -9.85
C ALA A 206 -27.99 -48.83 -9.84
N PRO A 207 -27.22 -49.74 -10.47
CA PRO A 207 -27.57 -51.15 -10.58
C PRO A 207 -27.49 -51.91 -9.24
N ASN A 208 -26.70 -51.42 -8.27
CA ASN A 208 -26.62 -52.01 -6.94
C ASN A 208 -26.19 -50.97 -5.89
N ARG A 209 -26.24 -51.35 -4.61
CA ARG A 209 -25.90 -50.49 -3.47
C ARG A 209 -24.46 -49.96 -3.50
N TYR A 210 -23.51 -50.76 -4.00
CA TYR A 210 -22.10 -50.36 -4.06
C TYR A 210 -21.88 -49.27 -5.12
N VAL A 211 -22.47 -49.45 -6.31
CA VAL A 211 -22.43 -48.45 -7.38
C VAL A 211 -23.18 -47.19 -6.96
N ARG A 212 -24.33 -47.31 -6.28
CA ARG A 212 -25.05 -46.15 -5.73
C ARG A 212 -24.18 -45.33 -4.78
N ARG A 213 -23.46 -45.99 -3.86
CA ARG A 213 -22.53 -45.32 -2.93
C ARG A 213 -21.36 -44.66 -3.65
N ALA A 214 -20.82 -45.30 -4.69
CA ALA A 214 -19.76 -44.72 -5.50
C ALA A 214 -20.27 -43.49 -6.27
N MET A 215 -21.44 -43.57 -6.88
CA MET A 215 -22.12 -42.46 -7.57
C MET A 215 -22.39 -41.30 -6.60
N GLU A 216 -22.87 -41.57 -5.38
CA GLU A 216 -23.13 -40.55 -4.35
C GLU A 216 -21.84 -39.86 -3.90
N LYS A 217 -20.75 -40.64 -3.74
CA LYS A 217 -19.43 -40.10 -3.41
C LYS A 217 -18.90 -39.18 -4.51
N GLU A 218 -19.04 -39.58 -5.78
CA GLU A 218 -18.65 -38.76 -6.93
C GLU A 218 -19.53 -37.50 -7.05
N ASN A 219 -20.85 -37.61 -6.90
CA ASN A 219 -21.76 -36.46 -6.88
C ASN A 219 -21.40 -35.49 -5.75
N ARG A 220 -21.12 -35.99 -4.53
CA ARG A 220 -20.67 -35.14 -3.42
C ARG A 220 -19.38 -34.42 -3.76
N LYS A 221 -18.39 -35.11 -4.36
CA LYS A 221 -17.13 -34.49 -4.80
C LYS A 221 -17.37 -33.39 -5.84
N LEU A 222 -18.25 -33.63 -6.82
CA LEU A 222 -18.61 -32.62 -7.83
C LEU A 222 -19.29 -31.40 -7.20
N ARG A 223 -20.24 -31.61 -6.27
CA ARG A 223 -20.90 -30.53 -5.53
C ARG A 223 -19.92 -29.72 -4.69
N GLU A 224 -19.05 -30.39 -3.95
CA GLU A 224 -18.02 -29.74 -3.12
C GLU A 224 -17.02 -28.97 -3.98
N SER A 225 -16.60 -29.53 -5.12
CA SER A 225 -15.72 -28.84 -6.07
C SER A 225 -16.38 -27.58 -6.63
N ALA A 226 -17.63 -27.66 -7.10
CA ALA A 226 -18.37 -26.52 -7.64
C ALA A 226 -18.62 -25.43 -6.57
N ARG A 227 -18.95 -25.85 -5.34
CA ARG A 227 -19.11 -24.95 -4.20
C ARG A 227 -17.80 -24.23 -3.87
N LYS A 228 -16.67 -24.96 -3.87
CA LYS A 228 -15.35 -24.39 -3.64
C LYS A 228 -15.02 -23.36 -4.71
N THR A 229 -15.16 -23.70 -6.00
CA THR A 229 -14.90 -22.76 -7.09
C THR A 229 -15.75 -21.51 -6.98
N TYR A 230 -17.05 -21.64 -6.66
CA TYR A 230 -17.92 -20.47 -6.46
C TYR A 230 -17.47 -19.59 -5.28
N ASN A 231 -17.21 -20.19 -4.11
CA ASN A 231 -16.73 -19.44 -2.94
C ASN A 231 -15.40 -18.73 -3.23
N ASP A 232 -14.46 -19.41 -3.88
CA ASP A 232 -13.16 -18.84 -4.23
C ASP A 232 -13.31 -17.71 -5.25
N THR A 233 -14.27 -17.80 -6.19
CA THR A 233 -14.58 -16.70 -7.12
C THR A 233 -15.16 -15.47 -6.43
N VAL A 234 -16.10 -15.63 -5.50
CA VAL A 234 -16.68 -14.50 -4.73
C VAL A 234 -15.63 -13.85 -3.82
N ARG A 235 -14.81 -14.66 -3.13
CA ARG A 235 -13.72 -14.17 -2.26
C ARG A 235 -12.61 -13.47 -3.05
N SER A 236 -12.31 -13.98 -4.24
CA SER A 236 -11.35 -13.32 -5.15
C SER A 236 -11.94 -12.01 -5.68
N LEU A 237 -13.25 -11.97 -5.98
CA LEU A 237 -13.91 -10.77 -6.48
C LEU A 237 -13.92 -9.66 -5.43
N ILE A 238 -14.24 -9.99 -4.18
CA ILE A 238 -14.18 -8.98 -3.12
C ILE A 238 -12.75 -8.51 -2.86
N THR A 239 -11.76 -9.39 -2.95
CA THR A 239 -10.34 -9.00 -2.84
C THR A 239 -9.94 -8.06 -3.97
N PHE A 240 -10.39 -8.36 -5.19
CA PHE A 240 -10.20 -7.51 -6.36
C PHE A 240 -10.79 -6.12 -6.11
N VAL A 241 -12.07 -6.04 -5.69
CA VAL A 241 -12.78 -4.80 -5.39
C VAL A 241 -12.10 -4.02 -4.27
N LYS A 242 -11.71 -4.69 -3.18
CA LYS A 242 -11.02 -4.08 -2.03
C LYS A 242 -9.71 -3.40 -2.41
N LYS A 243 -8.95 -3.96 -3.37
CA LYS A 243 -7.70 -3.36 -3.86
C LYS A 243 -7.94 -2.09 -4.68
N ARG A 244 -9.07 -1.97 -5.39
CA ARG A 244 -9.40 -0.82 -6.26
C ARG A 244 -10.21 0.27 -5.56
N ASP A 245 -10.91 -0.07 -4.49
CA ASP A 245 -11.77 0.88 -3.77
C ASP A 245 -10.95 2.06 -3.22
N PRO A 246 -11.16 3.30 -3.71
CA PRO A 246 -10.43 4.47 -3.24
C PRO A 246 -10.59 4.72 -1.74
N ARG A 247 -11.72 4.34 -1.16
CA ARG A 247 -12.01 4.49 0.28
C ARG A 247 -11.08 3.61 1.11
N ILE A 248 -10.77 2.42 0.61
CA ILE A 248 -9.85 1.48 1.26
C ILE A 248 -8.40 1.83 0.96
N GLN A 249 -8.08 2.29 -0.26
CA GLN A 249 -6.75 2.77 -0.60
C GLN A 249 -6.33 3.95 0.29
N ALA A 250 -7.21 4.93 0.47
CA ALA A 250 -6.97 6.06 1.36
C ALA A 250 -6.74 5.60 2.81
N TRP A 251 -7.55 4.66 3.30
CA TRP A 251 -7.37 4.09 4.63
C TRP A 251 -6.04 3.33 4.78
N ASN A 252 -5.67 2.49 3.81
CA ASN A 252 -4.40 1.77 3.81
C ASN A 252 -3.21 2.72 3.79
N ALA A 253 -3.27 3.78 2.98
CA ALA A 253 -2.23 4.80 2.90
C ALA A 253 -2.07 5.53 4.24
N GLU A 254 -3.18 5.89 4.88
CA GLU A 254 -3.17 6.47 6.24
C GLU A 254 -2.56 5.50 7.27
N GLN A 255 -2.88 4.21 7.19
CA GLN A 255 -2.28 3.21 8.09
C GLN A 255 -0.78 3.03 7.85
N GLN A 256 -0.32 3.03 6.60
CA GLN A 256 1.10 2.93 6.25
C GLN A 256 1.88 4.14 6.74
N GLU A 257 1.32 5.34 6.58
CA GLU A 257 1.94 6.57 7.06
C GLU A 257 2.03 6.59 8.59
N LEU A 258 0.97 6.18 9.29
CA LEU A 258 1.01 6.06 10.75
C LEU A 258 2.04 5.02 11.22
N GLN A 259 2.19 3.91 10.50
CA GLN A 259 3.22 2.90 10.80
C GLN A 259 4.63 3.48 10.60
N ARG A 260 4.86 4.18 9.49
CA ARG A 260 6.13 4.87 9.20
C ARG A 260 6.49 5.84 10.32
N GLN A 261 5.55 6.67 10.75
CA GLN A 261 5.75 7.62 11.85
C GLN A 261 6.11 6.92 13.17
N ARG A 262 5.43 5.81 13.50
CA ARG A 262 5.72 5.01 14.72
C ARG A 262 7.09 4.34 14.64
N GLU A 263 7.51 3.87 13.47
CA GLU A 263 8.83 3.29 13.24
C GLU A 263 9.93 4.36 13.35
N GLU A 264 9.72 5.53 12.77
CA GLU A 264 10.63 6.67 12.87
C GLU A 264 10.78 7.15 14.31
N GLU A 265 9.69 7.31 15.05
CA GLU A 265 9.72 7.64 16.46
C GLU A 265 10.47 6.58 17.29
N LYS A 266 10.17 5.29 17.05
CA LYS A 266 10.89 4.20 17.72
C LYS A 266 12.39 4.21 17.38
N SER A 267 12.74 4.52 16.14
CA SER A 267 14.14 4.63 15.70
C SER A 267 14.84 5.82 16.37
N ARG A 268 14.16 6.96 16.51
CA ARG A 268 14.64 8.17 17.18
C ARG A 268 14.90 7.90 18.66
N LEU A 269 13.91 7.35 19.37
CA LEU A 269 14.05 6.97 20.77
C LEU A 269 15.18 5.96 20.99
N LYS A 270 15.37 5.00 20.07
CA LYS A 270 16.49 4.04 20.13
C LYS A 270 17.84 4.72 19.90
N ALA A 271 17.91 5.70 18.99
CA ALA A 271 19.13 6.49 18.77
C ALA A 271 19.46 7.34 19.99
N GLU A 272 18.48 8.03 20.56
CA GLU A 272 18.62 8.80 21.81
C GLU A 272 19.04 7.91 22.98
N ALA A 273 18.42 6.74 23.15
CA ALA A 273 18.85 5.78 24.18
C ALA A 273 20.28 5.29 23.95
N LYS A 274 20.71 5.10 22.69
CA LYS A 274 22.09 4.73 22.36
C LYS A 274 23.06 5.86 22.69
N THR A 275 22.74 7.11 22.36
CA THR A 275 23.61 8.26 22.68
C THR A 275 23.71 8.48 24.19
N VAL A 276 22.60 8.37 24.93
CA VAL A 276 22.61 8.41 26.40
C VAL A 276 23.45 7.27 26.96
N ARG A 277 23.31 6.03 26.47
CA ARG A 277 24.13 4.90 26.91
C ARG A 277 25.62 5.11 26.65
N VAL A 278 25.99 5.67 25.50
CA VAL A 278 27.38 6.01 25.18
C VAL A 278 27.90 7.08 26.13
N LYS A 279 27.11 8.12 26.43
CA LYS A 279 27.48 9.18 27.39
C LYS A 279 27.65 8.63 28.81
N VAL A 280 26.73 7.78 29.27
CA VAL A 280 26.79 7.18 30.61
C VAL A 280 27.99 6.24 30.77
N ASN A 281 28.33 5.49 29.71
CA ASN A 281 29.47 4.57 29.71
C ASN A 281 30.80 5.20 29.25
N TYR A 282 30.85 6.51 29.02
CA TYR A 282 32.06 7.18 28.57
C TYR A 282 33.09 7.24 29.71
N GLN A 283 34.28 6.69 29.46
CA GLN A 283 35.42 6.77 30.38
C GLN A 283 36.57 7.45 29.63
N ALA A 284 37.09 8.55 30.17
CA ALA A 284 38.14 9.33 29.51
C ALA A 284 39.40 8.48 29.30
N PRO A 285 40.02 8.50 28.11
CA PRO A 285 41.29 7.82 27.85
C PRO A 285 42.38 8.25 28.84
N ALA A 286 43.33 7.36 29.16
CA ALA A 286 44.36 7.62 30.17
C ALA A 286 45.23 8.87 29.91
N TRP A 287 45.42 9.26 28.65
CA TRP A 287 46.15 10.49 28.28
C TRP A 287 45.34 11.78 28.48
N ALA A 288 44.01 11.67 28.54
CA ALA A 288 43.09 12.78 28.79
C ALA A 288 42.69 12.87 30.27
N GLN A 289 43.06 11.87 31.08
CA GLN A 289 42.95 11.92 32.53
C GLN A 289 44.09 12.79 33.05
N VAL A 290 43.72 13.94 33.60
CA VAL A 290 44.66 14.83 34.28
C VAL A 290 44.67 14.42 35.76
N ASP A 291 45.85 14.20 36.34
CA ASP A 291 45.98 14.12 37.79
C ASP A 291 45.81 15.53 38.34
N ASP A 292 44.65 15.84 38.91
CA ASP A 292 44.32 17.16 39.46
C ASP A 292 45.40 17.65 40.44
N ALA A 293 46.00 16.75 41.22
CA ALA A 293 47.10 17.10 42.12
C ALA A 293 48.41 17.39 41.37
N ALA A 294 48.68 16.72 40.24
CA ALA A 294 49.81 17.07 39.38
C ALA A 294 49.58 18.39 38.65
N TYR A 295 48.35 18.67 38.21
CA TYR A 295 47.97 19.92 37.56
C TYR A 295 48.08 21.12 38.51
N ASP A 296 47.57 20.97 39.73
CA ASP A 296 47.68 21.99 40.80
C ASP A 296 49.14 22.23 41.21
N ARG A 297 49.99 21.19 41.16
CA ARG A 297 51.44 21.31 41.37
C ARG A 297 52.16 21.97 40.19
N LEU A 298 51.71 21.75 38.96
CA LEU A 298 52.34 22.28 37.74
C LEU A 298 51.98 23.77 37.51
N PHE A 299 50.76 24.17 37.89
CA PHE A 299 50.24 25.54 37.73
C PHE A 299 50.10 26.32 39.06
N GLY A 300 50.60 25.78 40.17
CA GLY A 300 50.98 26.56 41.35
C GLY A 300 49.84 27.18 42.17
N LEU A 301 48.70 26.49 42.33
CA LEU A 301 47.60 26.95 43.19
C LEU A 301 47.59 26.29 44.59
N ALA A 302 48.55 25.42 44.87
CA ALA A 302 48.63 24.69 46.13
C ALA A 302 49.93 25.00 46.89
N ASP A 303 50.10 26.25 47.34
CA ASP A 303 50.64 26.48 48.69
C ASP A 303 50.18 27.84 49.22
N GLY A 304 49.68 27.86 50.45
CA GLY A 304 49.22 29.04 51.17
C GLY A 304 50.37 29.90 51.67
N GLY A 305 51.26 30.30 50.75
CA GLY A 305 52.32 31.27 50.98
C GLY A 305 51.97 32.59 50.32
N GLU A 306 51.83 33.62 51.14
CA GLU A 306 51.82 35.03 50.74
C GLU A 306 53.16 35.39 50.07
N ALA A 307 53.34 34.95 48.81
CA ALA A 307 54.33 35.47 47.91
C ALA A 307 53.59 36.40 46.97
N GLY A 308 53.69 37.71 47.24
CA GLY A 308 53.26 38.74 46.33
C GLY A 308 53.94 38.56 44.98
N LEU A 309 53.24 37.90 44.07
CA LEU A 309 53.39 38.14 42.65
C LEU A 309 52.32 39.17 42.33
N GLU A 310 52.71 40.44 42.43
CA GLU A 310 52.17 41.50 41.58
C GLU A 310 52.44 41.10 40.11
N GLY A 311 51.72 40.09 39.63
CA GLY A 311 51.48 39.94 38.22
C GLY A 311 50.53 41.07 37.88
N GLU A 312 51.06 42.21 37.48
CA GLU A 312 50.30 43.11 36.62
C GLU A 312 49.70 42.20 35.54
N ASP A 313 48.38 42.02 35.53
CA ASP A 313 47.68 41.46 34.39
C ASP A 313 48.05 42.36 33.21
N GLU A 314 49.14 42.05 32.51
CA GLU A 314 49.55 42.77 31.32
C GLU A 314 48.38 42.63 30.38
N LEU A 315 47.59 43.70 30.25
CA LEU A 315 46.42 43.73 29.39
C LEU A 315 46.93 43.77 27.95
N TYR A 316 47.41 42.63 27.48
CA TYR A 316 48.09 42.47 26.21
C TYR A 316 47.11 42.02 25.13
N CYS A 317 47.20 42.63 23.98
CA CYS A 317 46.49 42.22 22.79
C CYS A 317 47.45 41.46 21.86
N VAL A 318 47.26 40.14 21.78
CA VAL A 318 48.04 39.22 20.94
C VAL A 318 47.92 39.52 19.45
N VAL A 319 46.83 40.16 19.03
CA VAL A 319 46.59 40.47 17.61
C VAL A 319 47.43 41.67 17.14
N CYS A 320 47.69 42.60 18.06
CA CYS A 320 48.30 43.89 17.74
C CYS A 320 49.65 44.09 18.43
N ASP A 321 50.12 43.08 19.17
CA ASP A 321 51.28 43.09 20.07
C ASP A 321 51.40 44.35 20.92
N LYS A 322 50.32 44.67 21.66
CA LYS A 322 50.24 45.87 22.51
C LYS A 322 49.78 45.57 23.91
N ALA A 323 50.56 46.00 24.88
CA ALA A 323 50.17 46.06 26.29
C ALA A 323 49.39 47.35 26.60
N PHE A 324 48.35 47.23 27.41
CA PHE A 324 47.50 48.32 27.88
C PHE A 324 47.63 48.47 29.40
N LYS A 325 47.45 49.69 29.89
CA LYS A 325 47.55 50.00 31.32
C LYS A 325 46.20 49.91 32.05
N SER A 326 45.09 49.81 31.30
CA SER A 326 43.76 49.71 31.87
C SER A 326 42.80 48.94 30.98
N VAL A 327 41.86 48.23 31.63
CA VAL A 327 40.83 47.42 30.95
C VAL A 327 40.01 48.27 29.95
N PRO A 328 39.58 49.50 30.29
CA PRO A 328 38.85 50.35 29.33
C PRO A 328 39.69 50.75 28.10
N GLN A 329 41.01 50.93 28.26
CA GLN A 329 41.90 51.25 27.15
C GLN A 329 42.03 50.08 26.17
N ARG A 330 42.12 48.86 26.70
CA ARG A 330 42.11 47.63 25.89
C ARG A 330 40.78 47.45 25.17
N GLN A 331 39.65 47.64 25.85
CA GLN A 331 38.32 47.54 25.22
C GLN A 331 38.10 48.56 24.10
N ASN A 332 38.64 49.78 24.23
CA ASN A 332 38.62 50.76 23.15
C ASN A 332 39.56 50.39 21.99
N HIS A 333 40.70 49.76 22.28
CA HIS A 333 41.58 49.20 21.26
C HIS A 333 40.89 48.08 20.47
N ASP A 334 40.20 47.15 21.15
CA ASP A 334 39.50 46.03 20.52
C ASP A 334 38.38 46.50 19.58
N ARG A 335 37.79 47.66 19.87
CA ARG A 335 36.78 48.32 19.02
C ARG A 335 37.37 49.20 17.91
N SER A 336 38.69 49.38 17.88
CA SER A 336 39.36 50.19 16.86
C SER A 336 39.34 49.48 15.51
N LYS A 337 39.07 50.24 14.44
CA LYS A 337 39.14 49.75 13.06
C LYS A 337 40.48 49.09 12.72
N LYS A 338 41.58 49.53 13.34
CA LYS A 338 42.92 48.93 13.14
C LYS A 338 43.01 47.52 13.72
N HIS A 339 42.48 47.31 14.93
CA HIS A 339 42.47 46.00 15.58
C HIS A 339 41.55 45.03 14.83
N ILE A 340 40.34 45.46 14.47
CA ILE A 340 39.38 44.65 13.71
C ILE A 340 39.97 44.22 12.35
N LYS A 341 40.70 45.10 11.66
CA LYS A 341 41.38 44.77 10.40
C LYS A 341 42.51 43.76 10.59
N ALA A 342 43.31 43.90 11.65
CA ALA A 342 44.38 42.95 11.98
C ALA A 342 43.79 41.56 12.34
N LEU A 343 42.69 41.52 13.10
CA LEU A 343 41.95 40.30 13.39
C LEU A 343 41.45 39.60 12.12
N GLN A 344 40.89 40.37 11.18
CA GLN A 344 40.42 39.82 9.90
C GLN A 344 41.57 39.25 9.07
N GLN A 345 42.73 39.93 9.02
CA GLN A 345 43.90 39.44 8.30
C GLN A 345 44.46 38.16 8.92
N MET A 346 44.60 38.12 10.25
CA MET A 346 45.06 36.92 10.95
C MET A 346 44.09 35.75 10.75
N ARG A 347 42.78 36.01 10.73
CA ARG A 347 41.78 34.97 10.45
C ARG A 347 41.87 34.43 9.02
N VAL A 348 42.17 35.28 8.04
CA VAL A 348 42.38 34.83 6.64
C VAL A 348 43.64 33.98 6.54
N GLN A 349 44.75 34.38 7.16
CA GLN A 349 45.97 33.57 7.18
C GLN A 349 45.76 32.19 7.82
N LEU A 350 45.06 32.11 8.94
CA LEU A 350 44.76 30.83 9.58
C LEU A 350 43.90 29.91 8.71
N LEU A 351 42.95 30.49 7.97
CA LEU A 351 42.12 29.72 7.03
C LEU A 351 42.91 29.28 5.79
N GLU A 352 43.82 30.11 5.29
CA GLU A 352 44.74 29.73 4.20
C GLU A 352 45.71 28.62 4.65
N ASP A 353 46.23 28.68 5.89
CA ASP A 353 47.07 27.64 6.47
C ASP A 353 46.30 26.31 6.67
N ASP A 354 45.03 26.38 7.11
CA ASP A 354 44.15 25.20 7.25
C ASP A 354 43.83 24.57 5.87
N GLU A 355 43.50 25.37 4.85
CA GLU A 355 43.28 24.89 3.47
C GLU A 355 44.56 24.30 2.85
N PHE A 356 45.72 24.87 3.18
CA PHE A 356 47.03 24.35 2.76
C PHE A 356 47.35 22.99 3.42
N PHE A 357 46.93 22.78 4.67
CA PHE A 357 47.08 21.50 5.38
C PHE A 357 46.09 20.43 4.89
N GLU A 358 44.87 20.80 4.47
CA GLU A 358 43.89 19.85 3.90
C GLU A 358 44.19 19.46 2.45
N GLY A 359 44.91 20.29 1.68
CA GLY A 359 45.31 20.02 0.30
C GLY A 359 46.61 19.21 0.12
N GLY A 360 47.29 18.88 1.22
CA GLY A 360 48.58 18.19 1.23
C GLY A 360 48.51 16.76 1.77
N PHE A 361 47.73 15.88 1.14
CA PHE A 361 47.85 14.42 1.25
C PHE A 361 47.54 13.70 -0.06
#